data_AF-A0A833REK6-F1
#
_entry.id   AF-A0A833REK6-F1
#
_cell.length_a   1.000
_cell.length_b   1.000
_cell.length_c   1.000
_cell.angle_alpha   90.00
_cell.angle_beta   90.00
_cell.angle_gamma   90.00
#
_symmetry.space_group_name_H-M   'P 1'
#
loop_
_entity.id
_entity.type
_entity.pdbx_description
1 polymer ?
#
loop_
_entity_poly.entity_id
_entity_poly.type
_entity_poly.pdbx_seq_one_letter_code
_entity_poly.pdbx_strand_id
1 'polypeptide(L)'
;MIPFSLQSHLKPTFLLSLSTLMLAFAFVFARSIDKPNEIGNLEQGLTTLDNTVNRVHAIKRELALVSIPRNSMTLKLCREVVSHSLLQLAYVQNTMSSMMMTADQATTAQMAVTAANTYLRTCKQALDEAGENNHGPFGSVISLLTAPGTDECARSQIISQAITDIAKAPGSTTNKQPMAMQAMPGSIFESIPAMRRVRVAKDGSGNYTTINDAVKNAPINQNSYFLIYIEEGTYQEYVVVPIDRPYLILAGAGEGKTIITGNRSNVTGWGTYYSATVAIEAQNFIGFNLTIENTAGPQSYQAVALRTTGSFSVFYCCTISGFQDTLFVHIGYQFFRECTITGTIDFIFGDSSVVFQKCMILLRQPLDVQQNVIAASYRNCPTDSTGISIHMSNIVATQDLKNTTISYLGRSWGKYARTAFLLSNFSVLIDPLRWCVMNGSPANVDFGEFHNTGLGGGTMAGTKRTMDKKLDQNSAFQFTVDRMLMGGNWINNTTVPYTKGLFQ
;
A
#
# COMPACT_ATOMS: atom_id res chain seq x y z
N MET A 1 37.14 -5.41 -4.97
CA MET A 1 37.50 -4.39 -5.97
C MET A 1 38.44 -5.03 -6.97
N ILE A 2 38.07 -5.09 -8.25
CA ILE A 2 38.96 -5.51 -9.35
C ILE A 2 39.17 -4.26 -10.23
N PRO A 3 40.39 -3.98 -10.75
CA PRO A 3 40.71 -2.69 -11.37
C PRO A 3 40.09 -2.48 -12.76
N PHE A 4 39.89 -1.22 -13.11
CA PHE A 4 39.09 -0.69 -14.22
C PHE A 4 39.79 -0.71 -15.60
N SER A 5 40.74 -1.62 -15.88
CA SER A 5 41.60 -1.50 -17.08
C SER A 5 41.67 -2.70 -18.01
N LEU A 6 40.60 -3.48 -18.15
CA LEU A 6 40.44 -4.42 -19.27
C LEU A 6 38.99 -4.39 -19.78
N GLN A 7 38.65 -3.42 -20.63
CA GLN A 7 37.32 -3.33 -21.25
C GLN A 7 37.33 -3.19 -22.77
N SER A 8 38.48 -3.29 -23.46
CA SER A 8 38.54 -3.01 -24.90
C SER A 8 38.59 -4.20 -25.84
N HIS A 9 38.68 -5.46 -25.40
CA HIS A 9 38.68 -6.61 -26.30
C HIS A 9 37.87 -7.82 -25.79
N LEU A 10 36.54 -7.76 -25.90
CA LEU A 10 35.68 -8.94 -25.87
C LEU A 10 34.64 -8.85 -27.00
N LYS A 11 34.68 -9.84 -27.91
CA LYS A 11 33.70 -10.08 -28.99
C LYS A 11 32.31 -10.42 -28.41
N PRO A 12 31.21 -10.22 -29.16
CA PRO A 12 29.83 -10.28 -28.64
C PRO A 12 29.26 -11.71 -28.42
N THR A 13 30.06 -12.68 -28.00
CA THR A 13 29.64 -14.10 -27.87
C THR A 13 29.66 -14.67 -26.46
N PHE A 14 29.75 -13.85 -25.41
CA PHE A 14 29.58 -14.30 -24.01
C PHE A 14 28.69 -13.33 -23.22
N LEU A 15 27.41 -13.25 -23.60
CA LEU A 15 26.36 -12.86 -22.65
C LEU A 15 25.82 -14.16 -22.05
N LEU A 16 26.48 -14.68 -21.02
CA LEU A 16 25.83 -15.62 -20.10
C LEU A 16 24.60 -14.89 -19.56
N SER A 17 23.41 -15.47 -19.69
CA SER A 17 22.21 -14.88 -19.10
C SER A 17 22.46 -14.71 -17.60
N LEU A 18 21.90 -13.67 -17.00
CA LEU A 18 22.01 -13.42 -15.56
C LEU A 18 21.66 -14.68 -14.74
N SER A 19 20.78 -15.53 -15.29
CA SER A 19 20.44 -16.85 -14.77
C SER A 19 21.63 -17.83 -14.71
N THR A 20 22.51 -17.90 -15.72
CA THR A 20 23.65 -18.85 -15.68
C THR A 20 24.70 -18.44 -14.64
N LEU A 21 24.92 -17.13 -14.45
CA LEU A 21 25.84 -16.62 -13.44
C LEU A 21 25.25 -16.81 -12.02
N MET A 22 23.94 -16.59 -11.84
CA MET A 22 23.26 -16.87 -10.58
C MET A 22 23.15 -18.36 -10.28
N LEU A 23 22.96 -19.23 -11.27
CA LEU A 23 23.01 -20.68 -11.10
C LEU A 23 24.40 -21.12 -10.63
N ALA A 24 25.47 -20.61 -11.24
CA ALA A 24 26.84 -20.93 -10.83
C ALA A 24 27.15 -20.50 -9.37
N PHE A 25 26.68 -19.32 -8.94
CA PHE A 25 26.83 -18.89 -7.55
C PHE A 25 25.90 -19.63 -6.58
N ALA A 26 24.67 -19.98 -7.01
CA ALA A 26 23.76 -20.80 -6.23
C ALA A 26 24.35 -22.19 -5.98
N PHE A 27 25.10 -22.75 -6.94
CA PHE A 27 25.87 -23.99 -6.76
C PHE A 27 27.01 -23.85 -5.74
N VAL A 28 27.67 -22.69 -5.65
CA VAL A 28 28.72 -22.41 -4.65
C VAL A 28 28.11 -22.19 -3.26
N PHE A 29 26.99 -21.46 -3.18
CA PHE A 29 26.24 -21.24 -1.94
C PHE A 29 25.60 -22.53 -1.42
N ALA A 30 25.07 -23.35 -2.33
CA ALA A 30 24.53 -24.69 -2.06
C ALA A 30 25.58 -25.65 -1.50
N ARG A 31 26.85 -25.55 -1.89
CA ARG A 31 27.93 -26.35 -1.26
C ARG A 31 28.17 -26.01 0.21
N SER A 32 27.62 -24.90 0.71
CA SER A 32 27.66 -24.56 2.15
C SER A 32 26.43 -25.02 2.93
N ILE A 33 25.35 -25.43 2.23
CA ILE A 33 24.09 -25.89 2.81
C ILE A 33 23.92 -27.36 2.46
N ASP A 34 24.19 -28.24 3.42
CA ASP A 34 24.12 -29.71 3.27
C ASP A 34 22.66 -30.22 3.18
N LYS A 35 21.82 -29.61 2.32
CA LYS A 35 20.38 -29.90 2.18
C LYS A 35 19.89 -29.80 0.72
N PRO A 36 19.79 -30.91 -0.02
CA PRO A 36 19.43 -30.91 -1.45
C PRO A 36 18.02 -30.39 -1.77
N ASN A 37 17.06 -30.50 -0.85
CA ASN A 37 15.69 -30.00 -1.07
C ASN A 37 15.61 -28.46 -1.08
N GLU A 38 16.48 -27.76 -0.34
CA GLU A 38 16.51 -26.29 -0.31
C GLU A 38 17.07 -25.71 -1.62
N ILE A 39 17.94 -26.46 -2.31
CA ILE A 39 18.52 -26.09 -3.62
C ILE A 39 17.45 -26.11 -4.71
N GLY A 40 16.63 -27.18 -4.76
CA GLY A 40 15.56 -27.31 -5.75
C GLY A 40 14.51 -26.20 -5.65
N ASN A 41 14.14 -25.82 -4.42
CA ASN A 41 13.22 -24.70 -4.17
C ASN A 41 13.80 -23.36 -4.66
N LEU A 42 15.09 -23.13 -4.42
CA LEU A 42 15.76 -21.90 -4.84
C LEU A 42 15.82 -21.78 -6.37
N GLU A 43 16.19 -22.85 -7.06
CA GLU A 43 16.24 -22.88 -8.53
C GLU A 43 14.84 -22.64 -9.14
N GLN A 44 13.82 -23.29 -8.58
CA GLN A 44 12.43 -23.10 -8.98
C GLN A 44 11.97 -21.64 -8.74
N GLY A 45 12.34 -21.07 -7.59
CA GLY A 45 12.06 -19.68 -7.23
C GLY A 45 12.66 -18.67 -8.20
N LEU A 46 13.96 -18.78 -8.47
CA LEU A 46 14.67 -17.91 -9.41
C LEU A 46 14.12 -18.03 -10.84
N THR A 47 13.85 -19.26 -11.28
CA THR A 47 13.24 -19.51 -12.61
C THR A 47 11.84 -18.90 -12.70
N THR A 48 11.03 -19.03 -11.64
CA THR A 48 9.68 -18.46 -11.59
C THR A 48 9.70 -16.93 -11.58
N LEU A 49 10.69 -16.34 -10.91
CA LEU A 49 10.91 -14.89 -10.91
C LEU A 49 11.30 -14.40 -12.31
N ASP A 50 12.25 -15.05 -12.97
CA ASP A 50 12.68 -14.67 -14.33
C ASP A 50 11.54 -14.78 -15.35
N ASN A 51 10.79 -15.89 -15.32
CA ASN A 51 9.59 -16.07 -16.15
C ASN A 51 8.54 -14.98 -15.89
N THR A 52 8.36 -14.58 -14.63
CA THR A 52 7.46 -13.50 -14.24
C THR A 52 7.93 -12.16 -14.83
N VAL A 53 9.20 -11.83 -14.71
CA VAL A 53 9.80 -10.60 -15.26
C VAL A 53 9.67 -10.56 -16.79
N ASN A 54 10.00 -11.65 -17.47
CA ASN A 54 9.88 -11.77 -18.92
C ASN A 54 8.45 -11.57 -19.41
N ARG A 55 7.47 -12.09 -18.66
CA ARG A 55 6.05 -11.89 -18.95
C ARG A 55 5.61 -10.43 -18.74
N VAL A 56 6.01 -9.78 -17.66
CA VAL A 56 5.67 -8.37 -17.43
C VAL A 56 6.32 -7.47 -18.50
N HIS A 57 7.54 -7.80 -18.94
CA HIS A 57 8.14 -7.16 -20.11
C HIS A 57 7.34 -7.38 -21.40
N ALA A 58 6.78 -8.58 -21.61
CA ALA A 58 5.89 -8.84 -22.76
C ALA A 58 4.64 -7.96 -22.69
N ILE A 59 3.99 -7.87 -21.53
CA ILE A 59 2.84 -6.98 -21.31
C ILE A 59 3.21 -5.53 -21.63
N LYS A 60 4.37 -5.06 -21.16
CA LYS A 60 4.86 -3.70 -21.45
C LYS A 60 5.06 -3.46 -22.95
N ARG A 61 5.57 -4.45 -23.69
CA ARG A 61 5.72 -4.37 -25.16
C ARG A 61 4.36 -4.29 -25.84
N GLU A 62 3.41 -5.16 -25.49
CA GLU A 62 2.05 -5.13 -26.05
C GLU A 62 1.38 -3.78 -25.78
N LEU A 63 1.49 -3.25 -24.55
CA LEU A 63 0.99 -1.91 -24.20
C LEU A 63 1.61 -0.78 -25.02
N ALA A 64 2.82 -0.94 -25.55
CA ALA A 64 3.44 0.03 -26.43
C ALA A 64 2.85 -0.01 -27.85
N LEU A 65 2.32 -1.17 -28.26
CA LEU A 65 1.69 -1.40 -29.57
C LEU A 65 0.22 -1.00 -29.62
N VAL A 66 -0.45 -0.88 -28.46
CA VAL A 66 -1.85 -0.45 -28.38
C VAL A 66 -2.02 0.93 -29.04
N SER A 67 -2.72 0.94 -30.19
CA SER A 67 -2.95 2.12 -31.00
C SER A 67 -4.34 2.72 -30.75
N ILE A 68 -4.51 3.31 -29.56
CA ILE A 68 -5.68 4.12 -29.21
C ILE A 68 -5.25 5.55 -28.86
N PRO A 69 -6.18 6.52 -28.76
CA PRO A 69 -5.83 7.88 -28.38
C PRO A 69 -4.91 7.90 -27.14
N ARG A 70 -3.78 8.61 -27.23
CA ARG A 70 -2.76 8.67 -26.16
C ARG A 70 -3.32 9.19 -24.82
N ASN A 71 -4.48 9.84 -24.85
CA ASN A 71 -5.21 10.34 -23.68
C ASN A 71 -6.15 9.31 -23.03
N SER A 72 -6.20 8.06 -23.50
CA SER A 72 -6.92 6.99 -22.80
C SER A 72 -6.35 6.82 -21.39
N MET A 73 -7.19 7.11 -20.38
CA MET A 73 -6.83 7.00 -18.97
C MET A 73 -6.44 5.57 -18.59
N THR A 74 -7.15 4.59 -19.15
CA THR A 74 -6.87 3.15 -18.97
C THR A 74 -5.50 2.76 -19.51
N LEU A 75 -5.15 3.19 -20.74
CA LEU A 75 -3.83 2.92 -21.31
C LEU A 75 -2.71 3.56 -20.50
N LYS A 76 -2.92 4.82 -20.08
CA LYS A 76 -1.97 5.54 -19.23
C LYS A 76 -1.73 4.79 -17.92
N LEU A 77 -2.82 4.39 -17.25
CA LEU A 77 -2.77 3.65 -15.99
C LEU A 77 -2.02 2.33 -16.16
N CYS A 78 -2.39 1.52 -17.14
CA CYS A 78 -1.73 0.24 -17.41
C CYS A 78 -0.23 0.39 -17.66
N ARG A 79 0.19 1.38 -18.47
CA ARG A 79 1.62 1.63 -18.72
C ARG A 79 2.38 2.03 -17.46
N GLU A 80 1.77 2.84 -16.62
CA GLU A 80 2.32 3.31 -15.34
C GLU A 80 2.50 2.14 -14.37
N VAL A 81 1.41 1.43 -14.04
CA VAL A 81 1.45 0.35 -13.05
C VAL A 81 2.27 -0.86 -13.51
N VAL A 82 2.29 -1.18 -14.82
CA VAL A 82 3.18 -2.22 -15.35
C VAL A 82 4.65 -1.83 -15.21
N SER A 83 4.97 -0.54 -15.39
CA SER A 83 6.34 -0.05 -15.16
C SER A 83 6.70 -0.10 -13.67
N HIS A 84 5.78 0.23 -12.77
CA HIS A 84 5.98 0.08 -11.33
C HIS A 84 6.13 -1.39 -10.91
N SER A 85 5.37 -2.31 -11.51
CA SER A 85 5.52 -3.77 -11.30
C SER A 85 6.94 -4.24 -11.64
N LEU A 86 7.49 -3.80 -12.78
CA LEU A 86 8.88 -4.12 -13.15
C LEU A 86 9.91 -3.56 -12.16
N LEU A 87 9.69 -2.37 -11.60
CA LEU A 87 10.57 -1.81 -10.56
C LEU A 87 10.58 -2.69 -9.29
N GLN A 88 9.40 -3.17 -8.88
CA GLN A 88 9.31 -4.09 -7.73
C GLN A 88 10.01 -5.42 -8.02
N LEU A 89 9.80 -6.01 -9.19
CA LEU A 89 10.44 -7.27 -9.56
C LEU A 89 11.96 -7.12 -9.70
N ALA A 90 12.45 -5.99 -10.21
CA ALA A 90 13.89 -5.69 -10.27
C ALA A 90 14.50 -5.60 -8.86
N TYR A 91 13.79 -5.01 -7.90
CA TYR A 91 14.22 -5.02 -6.49
C TYR A 91 14.33 -6.45 -5.95
N VAL A 92 13.33 -7.30 -6.22
CA VAL A 92 13.35 -8.72 -5.81
C VAL A 92 14.53 -9.46 -6.45
N GLN A 93 14.74 -9.31 -7.76
CA GLN A 93 15.87 -9.91 -8.47
C GLN A 93 17.21 -9.49 -7.86
N ASN A 94 17.43 -8.19 -7.67
CA ASN A 94 18.67 -7.66 -7.08
C ASN A 94 18.89 -8.19 -5.64
N THR A 95 17.83 -8.25 -4.85
CA THR A 95 17.90 -8.74 -3.46
C THR A 95 18.25 -10.23 -3.44
N MET A 96 17.60 -11.05 -4.27
CA MET A 96 17.90 -12.49 -4.36
C MET A 96 19.28 -12.77 -4.97
N SER A 97 19.76 -11.92 -5.88
CA SER A 97 21.09 -12.04 -6.52
C SER A 97 22.24 -12.03 -5.52
N SER A 98 22.07 -11.31 -4.41
CA SER A 98 23.08 -11.21 -3.37
C SER A 98 23.32 -12.53 -2.64
N MET A 99 22.38 -13.48 -2.71
CA MET A 99 22.33 -14.76 -1.98
C MET A 99 22.54 -14.65 -0.46
N MET A 100 22.52 -13.43 0.07
CA MET A 100 22.63 -13.13 1.48
C MET A 100 21.66 -11.98 1.77
N MET A 101 20.60 -12.27 2.53
CA MET A 101 19.61 -11.25 2.88
C MET A 101 19.23 -11.35 4.35
N THR A 102 19.09 -10.19 4.98
CA THR A 102 18.50 -10.06 6.32
C THR A 102 17.01 -10.43 6.30
N ALA A 103 16.44 -10.73 7.47
CA ALA A 103 15.00 -10.96 7.60
C ALA A 103 14.16 -9.75 7.13
N ASP A 104 14.66 -8.53 7.33
CA ASP A 104 13.99 -7.30 6.93
C ASP A 104 14.00 -7.13 5.40
N GLN A 105 15.14 -7.43 4.76
CA GLN A 105 15.25 -7.46 3.30
C GLN A 105 14.33 -8.53 2.69
N ALA A 106 14.26 -9.72 3.30
CA ALA A 106 13.39 -10.79 2.87
C ALA A 106 11.91 -10.38 2.92
N THR A 107 11.48 -9.79 4.03
CA THR A 107 10.08 -9.36 4.19
C THR A 107 9.73 -8.18 3.28
N THR A 108 10.69 -7.29 3.01
CA THR A 108 10.53 -6.22 2.02
C THR A 108 10.45 -6.77 0.60
N ALA A 109 11.27 -7.78 0.26
CA ALA A 109 11.21 -8.44 -1.05
C ALA A 109 9.88 -9.19 -1.24
N GLN A 110 9.35 -9.85 -0.20
CA GLN A 110 8.02 -10.47 -0.25
C GLN A 110 6.92 -9.43 -0.51
N MET A 111 6.96 -8.28 0.20
CA MET A 111 6.03 -7.18 -0.08
C MET A 111 6.17 -6.64 -1.51
N ALA A 112 7.39 -6.59 -2.06
CA ALA A 112 7.61 -6.20 -3.45
C ALA A 112 7.00 -7.20 -4.45
N VAL A 113 7.04 -8.51 -4.17
CA VAL A 113 6.34 -9.53 -4.98
C VAL A 113 4.82 -9.29 -4.95
N THR A 114 4.24 -9.09 -3.76
CA THR A 114 2.81 -8.76 -3.63
C THR A 114 2.46 -7.47 -4.40
N ALA A 115 3.23 -6.40 -4.20
CA ALA A 115 3.08 -5.12 -4.90
C ALA A 115 3.11 -5.29 -6.43
N ALA A 116 4.05 -6.09 -6.96
CA ALA A 116 4.16 -6.35 -8.39
C ALA A 116 2.87 -6.97 -8.95
N ASN A 117 2.26 -7.92 -8.23
CA ASN A 117 0.98 -8.52 -8.61
C ASN A 117 -0.18 -7.53 -8.49
N THR A 118 -0.26 -6.75 -7.40
CA THR A 118 -1.31 -5.75 -7.20
C THR A 118 -1.32 -4.71 -8.32
N TYR A 119 -0.16 -4.27 -8.80
CA TYR A 119 -0.08 -3.37 -9.97
C TYR A 119 -0.65 -4.00 -11.25
N LEU A 120 -0.36 -5.28 -11.51
CA LEU A 120 -0.93 -5.99 -12.66
C LEU A 120 -2.45 -6.14 -12.53
N ARG A 121 -2.95 -6.44 -11.33
CA ARG A 121 -4.38 -6.45 -11.02
C ARG A 121 -5.03 -5.08 -11.24
N THR A 122 -4.35 -4.01 -10.86
CA THR A 122 -4.82 -2.63 -11.07
C THR A 122 -5.00 -2.31 -12.56
N CYS A 123 -4.04 -2.72 -13.40
CA CYS A 123 -4.22 -2.61 -14.85
C CYS A 123 -5.41 -3.45 -15.34
N LYS A 124 -5.53 -4.69 -14.87
CA LYS A 124 -6.65 -5.57 -15.26
C LYS A 124 -8.01 -4.99 -14.86
N GLN A 125 -8.14 -4.45 -13.65
CA GLN A 125 -9.35 -3.79 -13.18
C GLN A 125 -9.71 -2.57 -14.02
N ALA A 126 -8.72 -1.73 -14.34
CA ALA A 126 -8.93 -0.58 -15.21
C ALA A 126 -9.41 -0.96 -16.63
N LEU A 127 -8.94 -2.10 -17.15
CA LEU A 127 -9.41 -2.65 -18.43
C LEU A 127 -10.86 -3.15 -18.31
N ASP A 128 -11.19 -3.85 -17.22
CA ASP A 128 -12.55 -4.35 -16.96
C ASP A 128 -13.56 -3.21 -16.79
N GLU A 129 -13.19 -2.17 -16.04
CA GLU A 129 -14.00 -0.95 -15.85
C GLU A 129 -14.22 -0.18 -17.16
N ALA A 130 -13.23 -0.23 -18.06
CA ALA A 130 -13.35 0.36 -19.40
C ALA A 130 -14.16 -0.51 -20.38
N GLY A 131 -14.60 -1.71 -19.98
CA GLY A 131 -15.32 -2.65 -20.84
C GLY A 131 -14.44 -3.29 -21.92
N GLU A 132 -13.12 -3.27 -21.76
CA GLU A 132 -12.17 -3.86 -22.69
C GLU A 132 -12.18 -5.39 -22.59
N ASN A 133 -11.93 -6.07 -23.71
CA ASN A 133 -11.97 -7.52 -23.79
C ASN A 133 -10.89 -8.09 -24.71
N ASN A 134 -10.82 -9.43 -24.79
CA ASN A 134 -9.80 -10.15 -25.55
C ASN A 134 -9.84 -9.93 -27.07
N HIS A 135 -10.91 -9.33 -27.60
CA HIS A 135 -11.09 -9.05 -29.02
C HIS A 135 -10.79 -7.59 -29.39
N GLY A 136 -10.52 -6.76 -28.39
CA GLY A 136 -10.22 -5.34 -28.55
C GLY A 136 -8.73 -5.02 -28.67
N PRO A 137 -8.37 -3.73 -28.68
CA PRO A 137 -6.98 -3.28 -28.80
C PRO A 137 -6.08 -3.72 -27.63
N PHE A 138 -6.68 -4.14 -26.51
CA PHE A 138 -5.97 -4.71 -25.36
C PHE A 138 -5.97 -6.24 -25.33
N GLY A 139 -6.40 -6.93 -26.39
CA GLY A 139 -6.60 -8.38 -26.38
C GLY A 139 -5.35 -9.17 -25.98
N SER A 140 -4.20 -8.84 -26.57
CA SER A 140 -2.91 -9.47 -26.20
C SER A 140 -2.52 -9.19 -24.75
N VAL A 141 -2.77 -7.97 -24.26
CA VAL A 141 -2.48 -7.56 -22.88
C VAL A 141 -3.33 -8.37 -21.90
N ILE A 142 -4.64 -8.47 -22.15
CA ILE A 142 -5.56 -9.22 -21.29
C ILE A 142 -5.20 -10.70 -21.32
N SER A 143 -4.94 -11.28 -22.50
CA SER A 143 -4.49 -12.66 -22.63
C SER A 143 -3.22 -12.92 -21.82
N LEU A 144 -2.23 -12.02 -21.87
CA LEU A 144 -1.03 -12.14 -21.07
C LEU A 144 -1.31 -12.00 -19.57
N LEU A 145 -2.25 -11.16 -19.15
CA LEU A 145 -2.65 -11.00 -17.75
C LEU A 145 -3.42 -12.23 -17.22
N THR A 146 -4.16 -12.96 -18.07
CA THR A 146 -5.07 -14.05 -17.65
C THR A 146 -4.70 -15.45 -18.15
N ALA A 147 -3.55 -15.63 -18.80
CA ALA A 147 -3.21 -16.90 -19.44
C ALA A 147 -3.24 -18.12 -18.47
N PRO A 148 -3.63 -19.32 -18.93
CA PRO A 148 -3.56 -20.54 -18.13
C PRO A 148 -2.14 -20.82 -17.59
N GLY A 149 -2.03 -21.34 -16.38
CA GLY A 149 -0.72 -21.59 -15.72
C GLY A 149 -0.04 -20.33 -15.18
N THR A 150 -0.72 -19.18 -15.22
CA THR A 150 -0.16 -17.91 -14.73
C THR A 150 -0.64 -17.48 -13.34
N ASP A 151 -1.21 -18.42 -12.59
CA ASP A 151 -1.71 -18.23 -11.23
C ASP A 151 -0.73 -17.36 -10.43
N GLU A 152 -1.16 -16.13 -10.14
CA GLU A 152 -0.36 -15.13 -9.47
C GLU A 152 0.00 -15.54 -8.05
N CYS A 153 -0.89 -16.26 -7.37
CA CYS A 153 -0.70 -16.71 -6.01
C CYS A 153 0.29 -17.87 -5.96
N ALA A 154 0.18 -18.82 -6.89
CA ALA A 154 1.15 -19.91 -7.00
C ALA A 154 2.57 -19.37 -7.27
N ARG A 155 2.73 -18.43 -8.21
CA ARG A 155 4.03 -17.79 -8.48
C ARG A 155 4.54 -16.99 -7.29
N SER A 156 3.68 -16.19 -6.67
CA SER A 156 4.03 -15.40 -5.47
C SER A 156 4.53 -16.30 -4.34
N GLN A 157 3.86 -17.43 -4.12
CA GLN A 157 4.23 -18.41 -3.10
C GLN A 157 5.59 -19.05 -3.38
N ILE A 158 5.85 -19.49 -4.62
CA ILE A 158 7.14 -20.09 -5.01
C ILE A 158 8.29 -19.09 -4.82
N ILE A 159 8.11 -17.85 -5.27
CA ILE A 159 9.14 -16.80 -5.12
C ILE A 159 9.34 -16.46 -3.63
N SER A 160 8.26 -16.29 -2.87
CA SER A 160 8.32 -15.95 -1.44
C SER A 160 8.96 -17.04 -0.59
N GLN A 161 8.78 -18.31 -0.97
CA GLN A 161 9.44 -19.44 -0.34
C GLN A 161 10.96 -19.39 -0.60
N ALA A 162 11.38 -19.17 -1.85
CA ALA A 162 12.79 -19.03 -2.18
C ALA A 162 13.45 -17.85 -1.46
N ILE A 163 12.76 -16.71 -1.34
CA ILE A 163 13.22 -15.57 -0.51
C ILE A 163 13.43 -16.01 0.95
N THR A 164 12.49 -16.77 1.51
CA THR A 164 12.58 -17.27 2.90
C THR A 164 13.76 -18.22 3.07
N ASP A 165 14.01 -19.08 2.09
CA ASP A 165 15.10 -20.06 2.13
C ASP A 165 16.47 -19.36 2.08
N ILE A 166 16.64 -18.33 1.23
CA ILE A 166 17.88 -17.53 1.21
C ILE A 166 18.08 -16.79 2.54
N ALA A 167 17.01 -16.23 3.12
CA ALA A 167 17.09 -15.50 4.39
C ALA A 167 17.49 -16.37 5.58
N LYS A 168 17.22 -17.68 5.53
CA LYS A 168 17.55 -18.66 6.58
C LYS A 168 18.94 -19.28 6.42
N ALA A 169 19.64 -19.02 5.32
CA ALA A 169 20.92 -19.65 5.04
C ALA A 169 22.06 -19.21 6.00
N PRO A 170 23.04 -20.09 6.31
CA PRO A 170 24.17 -19.76 7.16
C PRO A 170 25.00 -18.59 6.57
N GLY A 171 25.25 -17.55 7.36
CA GLY A 171 25.93 -16.33 6.90
C GLY A 171 25.00 -15.16 6.56
N SER A 172 23.67 -15.38 6.54
CA SER A 172 22.71 -14.28 6.65
C SER A 172 22.93 -13.57 7.99
N THR A 173 23.16 -12.26 7.93
CA THR A 173 23.40 -11.46 9.14
C THR A 173 22.09 -11.25 9.89
N THR A 174 22.05 -11.64 11.16
CA THR A 174 20.99 -11.25 12.11
C THR A 174 21.13 -9.79 12.56
N ASN A 175 21.72 -8.92 11.73
CA ASN A 175 21.91 -7.52 12.05
C ASN A 175 20.55 -6.83 12.06
N LYS A 176 19.95 -6.80 13.26
CA LYS A 176 19.08 -5.73 13.71
C LYS A 176 19.92 -4.44 13.80
N GLN A 177 20.43 -3.96 12.67
CA GLN A 177 20.89 -2.58 12.60
C GLN A 177 19.67 -1.77 12.17
N PRO A 178 18.98 -1.09 13.10
CA PRO A 178 18.13 0.00 12.67
C PRO A 178 19.03 0.95 11.88
N MET A 179 18.56 1.45 10.73
CA MET A 179 19.07 2.73 10.25
C MET A 179 18.81 3.71 11.40
N ALA A 180 19.82 3.94 12.23
CA ALA A 180 19.73 4.81 13.38
C ALA A 180 19.59 6.25 12.85
N MET A 181 18.35 6.69 12.67
CA MET A 181 18.06 8.10 12.74
C MET A 181 17.96 8.43 14.23
N GLN A 182 18.68 9.46 14.68
CA GLN A 182 18.62 9.93 16.07
C GLN A 182 17.15 10.09 16.47
N ALA A 183 16.75 9.44 17.56
CA ALA A 183 15.42 9.60 18.14
C ALA A 183 15.17 11.10 18.38
N MET A 184 14.05 11.63 17.88
CA MET A 184 13.65 13.03 18.08
C MET A 184 12.70 13.10 19.27
N PRO A 185 13.06 13.80 20.36
CA PRO A 185 12.11 14.18 21.39
C PRO A 185 11.58 15.60 21.12
N GLY A 186 10.25 15.76 21.16
CA GLY A 186 9.55 17.03 21.47
C GLY A 186 9.64 18.17 20.42
N SER A 187 8.47 18.67 20.01
CA SER A 187 8.26 19.71 18.97
C SER A 187 8.83 19.33 17.59
N ILE A 188 8.03 18.57 16.83
CA ILE A 188 8.46 17.71 15.70
C ILE A 188 9.14 18.49 14.54
N PHE A 189 8.98 19.82 14.45
CA PHE A 189 9.42 20.60 13.28
C PHE A 189 10.31 21.82 13.57
N GLU A 190 10.40 22.30 14.80
CA GLU A 190 11.16 23.51 15.16
C GLU A 190 12.56 23.21 15.71
N SER A 191 12.79 22.00 16.23
CA SER A 191 14.01 21.61 16.93
C SER A 191 15.10 20.96 16.06
N ILE A 192 15.00 21.05 14.72
CA ILE A 192 15.95 20.39 13.80
C ILE A 192 16.79 21.43 13.02
N PRO A 193 18.00 21.79 13.49
CA PRO A 193 18.89 22.73 12.80
C PRO A 193 19.41 22.26 11.44
N ALA A 194 19.27 20.97 11.09
CA ALA A 194 19.91 20.35 9.92
C ALA A 194 18.95 19.78 8.85
N MET A 195 17.63 19.83 9.05
CA MET A 195 16.67 19.34 8.04
C MET A 195 16.46 20.41 6.97
N ARG A 196 16.70 20.05 5.70
CA ARG A 196 16.36 20.92 4.58
C ARG A 196 14.84 21.07 4.51
N ARG A 197 14.37 22.32 4.55
CA ARG A 197 12.95 22.65 4.52
C ARG A 197 12.64 23.77 3.54
N VAL A 198 11.45 23.72 2.96
CA VAL A 198 10.84 24.80 2.17
C VAL A 198 9.43 25.08 2.67
N ARG A 199 8.97 26.31 2.48
CA ARG A 199 7.64 26.77 2.87
C ARG A 199 6.75 26.97 1.64
N VAL A 200 5.51 26.53 1.73
CA VAL A 200 4.45 26.81 0.76
C VAL A 200 3.46 27.77 1.41
N ALA A 201 3.24 28.93 0.83
CA ALA A 201 2.28 29.91 1.33
C ALA A 201 1.57 30.61 0.16
N LYS A 202 0.23 30.60 0.17
CA LYS A 202 -0.58 31.17 -0.92
C LYS A 202 -0.42 32.68 -1.10
N ASP A 203 -0.09 33.39 -0.03
CA ASP A 203 0.12 34.84 -0.01
C ASP A 203 1.48 35.28 -0.58
N GLY A 204 2.33 34.32 -0.98
CA GLY A 204 3.66 34.58 -1.52
C GLY A 204 4.75 34.78 -0.46
N SER A 205 4.44 34.60 0.83
CA SER A 205 5.43 34.70 1.92
C SER A 205 6.36 33.47 2.02
N GLY A 206 6.02 32.37 1.34
CA GLY A 206 6.79 31.13 1.30
C GLY A 206 7.79 31.06 0.15
N ASN A 207 8.50 29.93 0.05
CA ASN A 207 9.36 29.62 -1.09
C ASN A 207 8.56 29.30 -2.36
N TYR A 208 7.35 28.76 -2.20
CA TYR A 208 6.43 28.43 -3.28
C TYR A 208 5.02 28.87 -2.91
N THR A 209 4.16 29.12 -3.91
CA THR A 209 2.74 29.41 -3.71
C THR A 209 1.84 28.19 -3.87
N THR A 210 2.37 27.10 -4.44
CA THR A 210 1.66 25.83 -4.67
C THR A 210 2.42 24.66 -4.07
N ILE A 211 1.69 23.61 -3.70
CA ILE A 211 2.28 22.37 -3.17
C ILE A 211 2.98 21.62 -4.29
N ASN A 212 2.40 21.59 -5.49
CA ASN A 212 2.99 20.92 -6.65
C ASN A 212 4.36 21.49 -7.04
N ASP A 213 4.55 22.81 -6.98
CA ASP A 213 5.87 23.41 -7.26
C ASP A 213 6.91 23.00 -6.23
N ALA A 214 6.53 22.94 -4.95
CA ALA A 214 7.44 22.49 -3.90
C ALA A 214 7.83 21.01 -4.06
N VAL A 215 6.87 20.13 -4.39
CA VAL A 215 7.12 18.70 -4.63
C VAL A 215 7.99 18.50 -5.87
N LYS A 216 7.71 19.22 -6.97
CA LYS A 216 8.50 19.14 -8.21
C LYS A 216 9.98 19.46 -7.97
N ASN A 217 10.25 20.47 -7.14
CA ASN A 217 11.59 20.95 -6.81
C ASN A 217 12.22 20.27 -5.58
N ALA A 218 11.53 19.32 -4.95
CA ALA A 218 12.13 18.50 -3.90
C ALA A 218 13.26 17.62 -4.48
N PRO A 219 14.28 17.26 -3.67
CA PRO A 219 15.40 16.47 -4.15
C PRO A 219 14.99 15.09 -4.68
N ILE A 220 15.65 14.66 -5.75
CA ILE A 220 15.41 13.36 -6.38
C ILE A 220 16.27 12.29 -5.70
N ASN A 221 15.72 11.09 -5.51
CA ASN A 221 16.45 9.89 -5.05
C ASN A 221 17.33 10.12 -3.79
N GLN A 222 16.87 10.96 -2.87
CA GLN A 222 17.56 11.23 -1.61
C GLN A 222 17.38 10.06 -0.61
N ASN A 223 18.20 10.07 0.44
CA ASN A 223 18.16 9.08 1.52
C ASN A 223 17.92 9.72 2.91
N SER A 224 17.50 10.99 2.93
CA SER A 224 17.23 11.77 4.13
C SER A 224 15.98 12.64 3.95
N TYR A 225 15.33 12.98 5.07
CA TYR A 225 14.05 13.68 5.03
C TYR A 225 14.17 15.13 4.53
N PHE A 226 13.28 15.48 3.59
CA PHE A 226 13.07 16.84 3.10
C PHE A 226 11.67 17.32 3.48
N LEU A 227 11.59 18.45 4.18
CA LEU A 227 10.35 19.00 4.68
C LEU A 227 9.75 20.05 3.74
N ILE A 228 8.50 19.85 3.36
CA ILE A 228 7.65 20.89 2.78
C ILE A 228 6.63 21.27 3.85
N TYR A 229 6.82 22.46 4.44
CA TYR A 229 5.87 23.03 5.37
C TYR A 229 4.83 23.84 4.59
N ILE A 230 3.56 23.52 4.77
CA ILE A 230 2.44 24.12 4.05
C ILE A 230 1.68 24.99 5.05
N GLU A 231 1.67 26.29 4.79
CA GLU A 231 0.95 27.25 5.63
C GLU A 231 -0.56 27.01 5.64
N GLU A 232 -1.23 27.63 6.60
CA GLU A 232 -2.69 27.68 6.67
C GLU A 232 -3.31 28.14 5.34
N GLY A 233 -4.39 27.48 4.93
CA GLY A 233 -5.13 27.79 3.72
C GLY A 233 -5.71 26.54 3.05
N THR A 234 -6.64 26.79 2.13
CA THR A 234 -7.26 25.74 1.30
C THR A 234 -6.59 25.70 -0.07
N TYR A 235 -5.87 24.63 -0.38
CA TYR A 235 -5.12 24.38 -1.61
C TYR A 235 -5.93 23.45 -2.52
N GLN A 236 -6.59 24.02 -3.53
CA GLN A 236 -7.29 23.27 -4.57
C GLN A 236 -6.27 22.72 -5.58
N GLU A 237 -5.63 21.61 -5.25
CA GLU A 237 -4.55 21.01 -6.04
C GLU A 237 -4.69 19.48 -6.07
N TYR A 238 -4.35 18.87 -7.21
CA TYR A 238 -4.16 17.42 -7.30
C TYR A 238 -2.66 17.14 -7.18
N VAL A 239 -2.22 16.69 -6.01
CA VAL A 239 -0.80 16.53 -5.67
C VAL A 239 -0.36 15.09 -5.91
N VAL A 240 0.73 14.91 -6.65
CA VAL A 240 1.39 13.60 -6.78
C VAL A 240 2.80 13.72 -6.21
N VAL A 241 3.14 12.88 -5.24
CA VAL A 241 4.52 12.70 -4.75
C VAL A 241 5.11 11.49 -5.47
N PRO A 242 5.89 11.70 -6.55
CA PRO A 242 6.32 10.61 -7.44
C PRO A 242 7.36 9.70 -6.79
N ILE A 243 7.50 8.49 -7.31
CA ILE A 243 8.37 7.43 -6.76
C ILE A 243 9.85 7.84 -6.59
N ASP A 244 10.32 8.80 -7.38
CA ASP A 244 11.70 9.33 -7.36
C ASP A 244 11.91 10.46 -6.34
N ARG A 245 10.92 10.76 -5.49
CA ARG A 245 10.99 11.73 -4.37
C ARG A 245 10.80 11.04 -3.00
N PRO A 246 11.62 10.03 -2.64
CA PRO A 246 11.51 9.37 -1.33
C PRO A 246 11.86 10.33 -0.18
N TYR A 247 11.48 9.94 1.05
CA TYR A 247 11.78 10.69 2.28
C TYR A 247 11.23 12.13 2.27
N LEU A 248 10.03 12.31 1.75
CA LEU A 248 9.38 13.62 1.72
C LEU A 248 8.41 13.75 2.90
N ILE A 249 8.46 14.88 3.60
CA ILE A 249 7.50 15.23 4.64
C ILE A 249 6.61 16.36 4.14
N LEU A 250 5.29 16.14 4.12
CA LEU A 250 4.30 17.22 4.00
C LEU A 250 3.74 17.51 5.39
N ALA A 251 4.01 18.70 5.90
CA ALA A 251 3.52 19.14 7.20
C ALA A 251 2.62 20.38 7.04
N GLY A 252 1.42 20.35 7.61
CA GLY A 252 0.53 21.50 7.66
C GLY A 252 0.65 22.30 8.96
N ALA A 253 -0.02 23.45 8.99
CA ALA A 253 -0.14 24.30 10.17
C ALA A 253 -1.13 23.78 11.23
N GLY A 254 -1.88 22.72 10.91
CA GLY A 254 -2.96 22.21 11.74
C GLY A 254 -4.00 21.42 10.95
N GLU A 255 -4.55 20.37 11.56
CA GLU A 255 -5.82 19.78 11.13
C GLU A 255 -6.89 20.88 11.01
N GLY A 256 -7.57 20.93 9.86
CA GLY A 256 -8.59 21.95 9.56
C GLY A 256 -8.04 23.35 9.22
N LYS A 257 -6.73 23.58 9.35
CA LYS A 257 -6.07 24.85 8.95
C LYS A 257 -5.44 24.75 7.57
N THR A 258 -4.68 23.69 7.34
CA THR A 258 -4.09 23.40 6.03
C THR A 258 -4.92 22.31 5.36
N ILE A 259 -5.62 22.67 4.28
CA ILE A 259 -6.56 21.77 3.58
C ILE A 259 -6.10 21.61 2.13
N ILE A 260 -5.86 20.38 1.68
CA ILE A 260 -5.65 20.03 0.27
C ILE A 260 -6.96 19.44 -0.25
N THR A 261 -7.57 20.07 -1.24
CA THR A 261 -8.94 19.74 -1.69
C THR A 261 -9.03 19.49 -3.19
N GLY A 262 -9.89 18.55 -3.57
CA GLY A 262 -10.16 18.15 -4.94
C GLY A 262 -11.57 17.57 -5.06
N ASN A 263 -12.03 17.34 -6.29
CA ASN A 263 -13.38 16.80 -6.55
C ASN A 263 -13.44 15.85 -7.76
N ARG A 264 -12.33 15.18 -8.09
CA ARG A 264 -12.32 14.17 -9.15
C ARG A 264 -13.05 12.92 -8.68
N SER A 265 -13.76 12.27 -9.59
CA SER A 265 -14.62 11.12 -9.31
C SER A 265 -14.93 10.33 -10.57
N ASN A 266 -15.52 9.16 -10.40
CA ASN A 266 -15.99 8.35 -11.52
C ASN A 266 -16.97 9.13 -12.42
N VAL A 267 -17.94 9.84 -11.82
CA VAL A 267 -18.93 10.65 -12.55
C VAL A 267 -18.29 11.81 -13.32
N THR A 268 -17.19 12.38 -12.80
CA THR A 268 -16.46 13.45 -13.49
C THR A 268 -15.45 12.92 -14.53
N GLY A 269 -15.50 11.63 -14.86
CA GLY A 269 -14.66 11.00 -15.88
C GLY A 269 -13.29 10.53 -15.39
N TRP A 270 -13.08 10.45 -14.08
CA TRP A 270 -11.83 9.98 -13.47
C TRP A 270 -12.03 8.60 -12.84
N GLY A 271 -11.31 7.59 -13.35
CA GLY A 271 -11.27 6.29 -12.69
C GLY A 271 -10.72 6.39 -11.27
N THR A 272 -11.11 5.45 -10.39
CA THR A 272 -10.82 5.48 -8.94
C THR A 272 -9.35 5.81 -8.65
N TYR A 273 -8.41 5.17 -9.35
CA TYR A 273 -6.97 5.39 -9.15
C TYR A 273 -6.52 6.85 -9.36
N TYR A 274 -7.06 7.53 -10.39
CA TYR A 274 -6.69 8.92 -10.73
C TYR A 274 -7.63 9.98 -10.13
N SER A 275 -8.67 9.54 -9.42
CA SER A 275 -9.56 10.45 -8.69
C SER A 275 -8.93 11.05 -7.42
N ALA A 276 -7.81 10.50 -6.96
CA ALA A 276 -7.09 10.93 -5.76
C ALA A 276 -6.76 12.44 -5.78
N THR A 277 -7.18 13.16 -4.74
CA THR A 277 -6.71 14.54 -4.47
C THR A 277 -5.21 14.55 -4.19
N VAL A 278 -4.73 13.63 -3.36
CA VAL A 278 -3.30 13.42 -3.09
C VAL A 278 -2.91 11.98 -3.38
N ALA A 279 -1.88 11.78 -4.19
CA ALA A 279 -1.32 10.47 -4.50
C ALA A 279 0.15 10.39 -4.05
N ILE A 280 0.45 9.45 -3.16
CA ILE A 280 1.79 9.22 -2.62
C ILE A 280 2.37 7.94 -3.24
N GLU A 281 3.33 8.10 -4.14
CA GLU A 281 4.02 7.00 -4.82
C GLU A 281 5.43 6.78 -4.26
N ALA A 282 6.01 7.83 -3.65
CA ALA A 282 7.29 7.80 -2.96
C ALA A 282 7.30 6.92 -1.69
N GLN A 283 8.42 6.23 -1.45
CA GLN A 283 8.67 5.51 -0.20
C GLN A 283 9.08 6.44 0.94
N ASN A 284 8.89 5.99 2.18
CA ASN A 284 9.26 6.72 3.40
C ASN A 284 8.62 8.12 3.46
N PHE A 285 7.37 8.23 3.03
CA PHE A 285 6.64 9.48 3.09
C PHE A 285 6.09 9.73 4.51
N ILE A 286 6.08 10.99 4.94
CA ILE A 286 5.38 11.41 6.16
C ILE A 286 4.39 12.52 5.85
N GLY A 287 3.11 12.30 6.18
CA GLY A 287 2.10 13.34 6.24
C GLY A 287 1.86 13.73 7.70
N PHE A 288 1.85 15.03 8.00
CA PHE A 288 1.62 15.52 9.36
C PHE A 288 0.69 16.73 9.39
N ASN A 289 -0.29 16.70 10.29
CA ASN A 289 -1.05 17.87 10.72
C ASN A 289 -1.69 18.67 9.57
N LEU A 290 -2.35 17.95 8.66
CA LEU A 290 -3.03 18.51 7.48
C LEU A 290 -4.33 17.76 7.18
N THR A 291 -5.20 18.40 6.42
CA THR A 291 -6.45 17.83 5.91
C THR A 291 -6.32 17.54 4.42
N ILE A 292 -6.69 16.34 3.99
CA ILE A 292 -6.82 15.95 2.58
C ILE A 292 -8.28 15.56 2.36
N GLU A 293 -8.92 16.17 1.37
CA GLU A 293 -10.33 15.90 1.10
C GLU A 293 -10.66 15.74 -0.38
N ASN A 294 -11.72 14.96 -0.63
CA ASN A 294 -12.40 14.92 -1.91
C ASN A 294 -13.87 15.31 -1.72
N THR A 295 -14.26 16.43 -2.33
CA THR A 295 -15.55 17.10 -2.15
C THR A 295 -16.57 16.74 -3.24
N ALA A 296 -16.30 15.72 -4.08
CA ALA A 296 -17.19 15.32 -5.17
C ALA A 296 -18.61 14.90 -4.72
N GLY A 297 -18.76 14.47 -3.47
CA GLY A 297 -20.04 14.09 -2.87
C GLY A 297 -20.46 12.64 -3.17
N PRO A 298 -21.51 12.15 -2.49
CA PRO A 298 -21.93 10.75 -2.59
C PRO A 298 -22.63 10.41 -3.92
N GLN A 299 -23.16 11.42 -4.62
CA GLN A 299 -23.73 11.30 -5.98
C GLN A 299 -22.66 11.02 -7.05
N SER A 300 -21.39 11.28 -6.73
CA SER A 300 -20.27 11.15 -7.66
C SER A 300 -19.62 9.76 -7.67
N TYR A 301 -20.16 8.82 -6.89
CA TYR A 301 -19.61 7.49 -6.64
C TYR A 301 -18.14 7.55 -6.18
N GLN A 302 -17.25 6.71 -6.71
CA GLN A 302 -15.85 6.59 -6.27
C GLN A 302 -15.11 7.93 -6.44
N ALA A 303 -14.55 8.44 -5.33
CA ALA A 303 -13.84 9.71 -5.29
C ALA A 303 -12.79 9.71 -4.18
N VAL A 304 -11.53 9.44 -4.54
CA VAL A 304 -10.43 9.24 -3.59
C VAL A 304 -9.92 10.59 -3.07
N ALA A 305 -9.77 10.74 -1.76
CA ALA A 305 -9.07 11.86 -1.14
C ALA A 305 -7.56 11.59 -1.12
N LEU A 306 -7.15 10.44 -0.59
CA LEU A 306 -5.74 10.05 -0.48
C LEU A 306 -5.54 8.65 -1.07
N ARG A 307 -4.55 8.52 -1.97
CA ARG A 307 -4.03 7.25 -2.44
C ARG A 307 -2.58 7.08 -2.01
N THR A 308 -2.24 5.94 -1.42
CA THR A 308 -0.89 5.61 -0.95
C THR A 308 -0.42 4.31 -1.58
N THR A 309 0.61 4.43 -2.40
CA THR A 309 1.26 3.32 -3.11
C THR A 309 2.70 3.10 -2.61
N GLY A 310 3.35 4.15 -2.12
CA GLY A 310 4.71 4.07 -1.57
C GLY A 310 4.76 3.37 -0.21
N SER A 311 5.68 2.41 -0.07
CA SER A 311 5.86 1.67 1.19
C SER A 311 6.54 2.52 2.27
N PHE A 312 6.29 2.16 3.53
CA PHE A 312 6.78 2.82 4.73
C PHE A 312 6.22 4.25 4.90
N SER A 313 4.96 4.45 4.49
CA SER A 313 4.29 5.74 4.64
C SER A 313 3.69 5.91 6.03
N VAL A 314 3.91 7.05 6.66
CA VAL A 314 3.31 7.42 7.96
C VAL A 314 2.42 8.66 7.81
N PHE A 315 1.25 8.62 8.43
CA PHE A 315 0.38 9.78 8.59
C PHE A 315 0.11 9.99 10.08
N TYR A 316 0.35 11.21 10.56
CA TYR A 316 0.18 11.56 11.96
C TYR A 316 -0.61 12.86 12.14
N CYS A 317 -1.70 12.80 12.90
CA CYS A 317 -2.61 13.95 13.10
C CYS A 317 -3.18 14.51 11.79
N CYS A 318 -3.53 13.65 10.83
CA CYS A 318 -4.11 14.06 9.56
C CYS A 318 -5.62 13.79 9.52
N THR A 319 -6.36 14.65 8.81
CA THR A 319 -7.74 14.34 8.41
C THR A 319 -7.80 13.92 6.95
N ILE A 320 -8.48 12.82 6.67
CA ILE A 320 -8.72 12.30 5.33
C ILE A 320 -10.24 12.15 5.15
N SER A 321 -10.83 12.97 4.30
CA SER A 321 -12.29 13.14 4.24
C SER A 321 -12.85 12.97 2.84
N GLY A 322 -13.92 12.18 2.71
CA GLY A 322 -14.62 11.96 1.45
C GLY A 322 -15.98 11.31 1.66
N PHE A 323 -16.43 10.56 0.65
CA PHE A 323 -17.62 9.72 0.70
C PHE A 323 -17.24 8.28 0.32
N GLN A 324 -17.57 7.84 -0.89
CA GLN A 324 -17.19 6.51 -1.38
C GLN A 324 -15.71 6.50 -1.81
N ASP A 325 -14.99 5.46 -1.42
CA ASP A 325 -13.57 5.22 -1.76
C ASP A 325 -12.63 6.34 -1.23
N THR A 326 -12.86 6.85 -0.01
CA THR A 326 -12.12 8.01 0.53
C THR A 326 -10.60 7.79 0.61
N LEU A 327 -10.15 6.67 1.19
CA LEU A 327 -8.74 6.37 1.43
C LEU A 327 -8.34 5.08 0.73
N PHE A 328 -7.56 5.22 -0.35
CA PHE A 328 -7.03 4.11 -1.12
C PHE A 328 -5.64 3.72 -0.60
N VAL A 329 -5.62 2.83 0.39
CA VAL A 329 -4.41 2.20 0.93
C VAL A 329 -3.87 1.12 -0.02
N HIS A 330 -3.46 1.56 -1.21
CA HIS A 330 -3.27 0.74 -2.39
C HIS A 330 -2.25 -0.39 -2.18
N ILE A 331 -1.00 -0.10 -1.81
CA ILE A 331 0.11 -1.06 -1.71
C ILE A 331 1.09 -0.67 -0.58
N GLY A 332 1.85 -1.64 -0.07
CA GLY A 332 3.02 -1.40 0.78
C GLY A 332 2.72 -1.37 2.28
N TYR A 333 3.71 -1.01 3.10
CA TYR A 333 3.53 -0.83 4.55
C TYR A 333 3.09 0.60 4.87
N GLN A 334 2.02 0.74 5.65
CA GLN A 334 1.45 2.05 5.96
C GLN A 334 1.02 2.13 7.43
N PHE A 335 1.20 3.30 8.05
CA PHE A 335 0.82 3.53 9.44
C PHE A 335 0.10 4.87 9.58
N PHE A 336 -1.10 4.83 10.13
CA PHE A 336 -1.90 6.02 10.44
C PHE A 336 -2.05 6.12 11.94
N ARG A 337 -1.65 7.26 12.52
CA ARG A 337 -1.70 7.52 13.96
C ARG A 337 -2.50 8.78 14.24
N GLU A 338 -3.46 8.71 15.16
CA GLU A 338 -4.23 9.88 15.59
C GLU A 338 -4.84 10.64 14.40
N CYS A 339 -5.22 9.91 13.35
CA CYS A 339 -5.84 10.47 12.16
C CYS A 339 -7.36 10.38 12.24
N THR A 340 -8.04 11.28 11.55
CA THR A 340 -9.49 11.26 11.35
C THR A 340 -9.78 10.81 9.92
N ILE A 341 -10.52 9.71 9.74
CA ILE A 341 -10.89 9.19 8.42
C ILE A 341 -12.41 9.18 8.32
N THR A 342 -12.97 9.89 7.33
CA THR A 342 -14.42 10.06 7.17
C THR A 342 -14.90 9.58 5.81
N GLY A 343 -15.95 8.75 5.76
CA GLY A 343 -16.52 8.30 4.49
C GLY A 343 -17.80 7.47 4.61
N THR A 344 -18.19 6.85 3.50
CA THR A 344 -19.45 6.07 3.37
C THR A 344 -19.22 4.62 2.96
N ILE A 345 -19.04 4.36 1.67
CA ILE A 345 -18.88 3.02 1.08
C ILE A 345 -17.39 2.78 0.83
N ASP A 346 -16.88 1.64 1.27
CA ASP A 346 -15.50 1.17 1.07
C ASP A 346 -14.44 2.25 1.36
N PHE A 347 -14.69 3.08 2.37
CA PHE A 347 -13.93 4.32 2.49
C PHE A 347 -12.50 4.14 3.00
N ILE A 348 -12.12 2.94 3.44
CA ILE A 348 -10.74 2.46 3.60
C ILE A 348 -10.57 1.18 2.78
N PHE A 349 -9.84 1.22 1.68
CA PHE A 349 -9.77 0.09 0.75
C PHE A 349 -8.39 -0.05 0.09
N GLY A 350 -8.04 -1.26 -0.34
CA GLY A 350 -6.77 -1.54 -1.00
C GLY A 350 -6.09 -2.83 -0.55
N ASP A 351 -4.82 -2.97 -0.91
CA ASP A 351 -4.01 -4.19 -0.74
C ASP A 351 -2.68 -3.90 -0.03
N SER A 352 -2.63 -2.84 0.78
CA SER A 352 -1.49 -2.58 1.66
C SER A 352 -1.51 -3.49 2.90
N SER A 353 -0.39 -3.54 3.60
CA SER A 353 -0.38 -3.88 5.02
C SER A 353 -0.46 -2.57 5.81
N VAL A 354 -1.59 -2.31 6.45
CA VAL A 354 -1.85 -1.04 7.13
C VAL A 354 -2.41 -1.21 8.54
N VAL A 355 -1.91 -0.38 9.47
CA VAL A 355 -2.48 -0.23 10.81
C VAL A 355 -2.92 1.21 11.04
N PHE A 356 -4.17 1.38 11.44
CA PHE A 356 -4.74 2.62 11.96
C PHE A 356 -4.77 2.53 13.47
N GLN A 357 -3.98 3.36 14.15
CA GLN A 357 -3.86 3.32 15.60
C GLN A 357 -4.33 4.63 16.23
N LYS A 358 -5.20 4.52 17.24
CA LYS A 358 -5.81 5.69 17.91
C LYS A 358 -6.44 6.69 16.93
N CYS A 359 -7.01 6.18 15.85
CA CYS A 359 -7.68 7.01 14.85
C CYS A 359 -9.14 7.22 15.22
N MET A 360 -9.74 8.25 14.63
CA MET A 360 -11.17 8.48 14.60
C MET A 360 -11.70 8.02 13.23
N ILE A 361 -12.57 7.01 13.22
CA ILE A 361 -13.19 6.46 12.01
C ILE A 361 -14.64 6.94 11.99
N LEU A 362 -14.94 7.92 11.14
CA LEU A 362 -16.22 8.64 11.09
C LEU A 362 -17.08 8.12 9.93
N LEU A 363 -18.20 7.52 10.27
CA LEU A 363 -19.22 7.12 9.30
C LEU A 363 -20.16 8.29 9.04
N ARG A 364 -20.26 8.72 7.79
CA ARG A 364 -21.19 9.79 7.39
C ARG A 364 -22.40 9.27 6.65
N GLN A 365 -23.41 10.11 6.43
CA GLN A 365 -24.63 9.70 5.74
C GLN A 365 -24.34 9.41 4.25
N PRO A 366 -24.59 8.19 3.74
CA PRO A 366 -24.57 7.88 2.32
C PRO A 366 -25.87 8.36 1.65
N LEU A 367 -26.03 8.11 0.34
CA LEU A 367 -27.33 8.30 -0.31
C LEU A 367 -28.39 7.42 0.36
N ASP A 368 -29.66 7.78 0.20
CA ASP A 368 -30.76 6.94 0.65
C ASP A 368 -30.62 5.53 0.02
N VAL A 369 -31.02 4.51 0.77
CA VAL A 369 -30.88 3.06 0.46
C VAL A 369 -29.45 2.50 0.35
N GLN A 370 -28.42 3.35 0.42
CA GLN A 370 -27.04 2.87 0.53
C GLN A 370 -26.68 2.49 1.98
N GLN A 371 -25.63 1.71 2.11
CA GLN A 371 -25.06 1.26 3.37
C GLN A 371 -23.65 1.81 3.53
N ASN A 372 -23.20 2.00 4.75
CA ASN A 372 -21.81 2.30 5.03
C ASN A 372 -20.99 1.01 5.12
N VAL A 373 -19.76 1.05 4.61
CA VAL A 373 -18.80 -0.05 4.68
C VAL A 373 -17.44 0.55 5.00
N ILE A 374 -16.90 0.26 6.18
CA ILE A 374 -15.65 0.88 6.63
C ILE A 374 -14.46 0.40 5.81
N ALA A 375 -14.28 -0.93 5.70
CA ALA A 375 -13.09 -1.51 5.09
C ALA A 375 -13.40 -2.44 3.91
N ALA A 376 -12.58 -2.36 2.86
CA ALA A 376 -12.61 -3.28 1.71
C ALA A 376 -11.19 -3.72 1.31
N SER A 377 -10.73 -4.84 1.88
CA SER A 377 -9.41 -5.40 1.59
C SER A 377 -9.41 -6.13 0.23
N TYR A 378 -8.41 -5.83 -0.60
CA TYR A 378 -8.19 -6.45 -1.91
C TYR A 378 -7.23 -7.65 -1.88
N ARG A 379 -6.87 -8.15 -0.70
CA ARG A 379 -5.95 -9.28 -0.58
C ARG A 379 -6.45 -10.48 -1.37
N ASN A 380 -5.65 -10.92 -2.34
CA ASN A 380 -6.04 -11.94 -3.31
C ASN A 380 -5.24 -13.23 -3.25
N CYS A 381 -4.12 -13.25 -2.52
CA CYS A 381 -3.36 -14.48 -2.29
C CYS A 381 -3.26 -14.81 -0.79
N PRO A 382 -3.29 -16.10 -0.42
CA PRO A 382 -3.22 -16.53 0.98
C PRO A 382 -1.84 -16.24 1.61
N THR A 383 -0.80 -16.11 0.79
CA THR A 383 0.58 -15.82 1.22
C THR A 383 0.88 -14.33 1.35
N ASP A 384 0.05 -13.45 0.80
CA ASP A 384 0.26 -12.01 0.93
C ASP A 384 0.12 -11.62 2.41
N SER A 385 1.04 -10.81 2.93
CA SER A 385 1.00 -10.32 4.32
C SER A 385 0.06 -9.12 4.52
N THR A 386 -0.62 -8.70 3.45
CA THR A 386 -1.47 -7.51 3.38
C THR A 386 -2.74 -7.64 4.22
N GLY A 387 -3.38 -6.51 4.51
CA GLY A 387 -4.60 -6.44 5.28
C GLY A 387 -4.82 -5.05 5.89
N ILE A 388 -5.98 -4.86 6.50
CA ILE A 388 -6.37 -3.62 7.17
C ILE A 388 -6.58 -3.90 8.67
N SER A 389 -5.85 -3.21 9.54
CA SER A 389 -6.00 -3.32 11.00
C SER A 389 -6.45 -1.98 11.59
N ILE A 390 -7.60 -1.98 12.25
CA ILE A 390 -8.13 -0.84 13.02
C ILE A 390 -7.90 -1.14 14.49
N HIS A 391 -6.96 -0.43 15.12
CA HIS A 391 -6.40 -0.79 16.42
C HIS A 391 -6.50 0.37 17.40
N MET A 392 -7.06 0.14 18.60
CA MET A 392 -7.23 1.17 19.64
C MET A 392 -7.91 2.46 19.13
N SER A 393 -8.85 2.33 18.19
CA SER A 393 -9.46 3.47 17.50
C SER A 393 -10.91 3.67 17.95
N ASN A 394 -11.48 4.83 17.63
CA ASN A 394 -12.88 5.12 17.88
C ASN A 394 -13.66 5.08 16.57
N ILE A 395 -14.75 4.32 16.56
CA ILE A 395 -15.68 4.22 15.44
C ILE A 395 -16.92 5.02 15.83
N VAL A 396 -17.19 6.07 15.08
CA VAL A 396 -18.17 7.09 15.44
C VAL A 396 -19.02 7.48 14.24
N ALA A 397 -20.21 8.00 14.50
CA ALA A 397 -21.08 8.57 13.48
C ALA A 397 -20.87 10.09 13.39
N THR A 398 -20.99 10.64 12.19
CA THR A 398 -21.23 12.08 12.05
C THR A 398 -22.67 12.40 12.47
N GLN A 399 -22.92 13.68 12.80
CA GLN A 399 -24.24 14.11 13.31
C GLN A 399 -25.38 13.89 12.30
N ASP A 400 -25.09 13.90 11.01
CA ASP A 400 -26.04 13.71 9.92
C ASP A 400 -26.37 12.24 9.62
N LEU A 401 -25.65 11.27 10.22
CA LEU A 401 -25.91 9.85 10.00
C LEU A 401 -27.28 9.46 10.59
N LYS A 402 -28.19 9.02 9.72
CA LYS A 402 -29.53 8.55 10.13
C LYS A 402 -29.40 7.24 10.90
N ASN A 403 -30.18 7.08 11.98
CA ASN A 403 -30.24 5.83 12.76
C ASN A 403 -30.70 4.60 11.94
N THR A 404 -31.37 4.82 10.81
CA THR A 404 -31.80 3.75 9.88
C THR A 404 -30.72 3.33 8.90
N THR A 405 -29.58 4.03 8.84
CA THR A 405 -28.50 3.72 7.91
C THR A 405 -27.74 2.48 8.38
N ILE A 406 -27.74 1.44 7.54
CA ILE A 406 -27.01 0.21 7.80
C ILE A 406 -25.51 0.47 7.65
N SER A 407 -24.71 0.03 8.62
CA SER A 407 -23.26 0.20 8.63
C SER A 407 -22.54 -1.12 8.94
N TYR A 408 -21.56 -1.48 8.11
CA TYR A 408 -20.74 -2.69 8.25
C TYR A 408 -19.27 -2.35 8.54
N LEU A 409 -18.60 -3.25 9.26
CA LEU A 409 -17.15 -3.21 9.48
C LEU A 409 -16.36 -3.33 8.16
N GLY A 410 -16.88 -4.10 7.21
CA GLY A 410 -16.25 -4.25 5.93
C GLY A 410 -16.90 -5.27 5.00
N ARG A 411 -16.28 -5.44 3.84
CA ARG A 411 -16.60 -6.47 2.86
C ARG A 411 -15.37 -6.97 2.12
N SER A 412 -15.48 -8.15 1.52
CA SER A 412 -14.40 -8.76 0.76
C SER A 412 -14.32 -8.19 -0.66
N TRP A 413 -13.33 -7.35 -0.94
CA TRP A 413 -13.02 -6.97 -2.32
C TRP A 413 -12.12 -8.02 -2.99
N GLY A 414 -11.14 -8.55 -2.24
CA GLY A 414 -10.29 -9.67 -2.66
C GLY A 414 -10.77 -11.03 -2.14
N LYS A 415 -10.32 -12.12 -2.78
CA LYS A 415 -10.70 -13.51 -2.42
C LYS A 415 -10.23 -13.95 -1.03
N TYR A 416 -9.15 -13.35 -0.54
CA TYR A 416 -8.53 -13.62 0.77
C TYR A 416 -8.51 -12.37 1.64
N ALA A 417 -9.53 -11.51 1.48
CA ALA A 417 -9.68 -10.25 2.18
C ALA A 417 -9.41 -10.42 3.69
N ARG A 418 -8.60 -9.52 4.25
CA ARG A 418 -8.11 -9.60 5.62
C ARG A 418 -8.30 -8.26 6.32
N THR A 419 -9.10 -8.26 7.37
CA THR A 419 -9.46 -7.04 8.11
C THR A 419 -9.74 -7.35 9.57
N ALA A 420 -9.18 -6.56 10.49
CA ALA A 420 -9.48 -6.72 11.91
C ALA A 420 -9.75 -5.40 12.63
N PHE A 421 -10.63 -5.46 13.62
CA PHE A 421 -10.90 -4.40 14.58
C PHE A 421 -10.49 -4.87 15.98
N LEU A 422 -9.51 -4.21 16.59
CA LEU A 422 -8.88 -4.62 17.84
C LEU A 422 -8.96 -3.49 18.86
N LEU A 423 -9.41 -3.81 20.08
CA LEU A 423 -9.38 -2.91 21.23
C LEU A 423 -9.99 -1.53 20.93
N SER A 424 -10.99 -1.51 20.04
CA SER A 424 -11.57 -0.29 19.50
C SER A 424 -12.96 -0.07 20.08
N ASN A 425 -13.33 1.20 20.23
CA ASN A 425 -14.59 1.61 20.83
C ASN A 425 -15.59 2.03 19.75
N PHE A 426 -16.79 1.45 19.79
CA PHE A 426 -17.86 1.68 18.82
C PHE A 426 -18.97 2.49 19.45
N SER A 427 -18.99 3.79 19.19
CA SER A 427 -20.08 4.69 19.65
C SER A 427 -21.29 4.70 18.71
N VAL A 428 -21.14 4.15 17.51
CA VAL A 428 -22.19 4.00 16.49
C VAL A 428 -22.67 2.55 16.44
N LEU A 429 -23.93 2.35 16.05
CA LEU A 429 -24.47 1.02 15.77
C LEU A 429 -23.84 0.44 14.51
N ILE A 430 -23.32 -0.78 14.64
CA ILE A 430 -22.88 -1.61 13.52
C ILE A 430 -23.90 -2.72 13.35
N ASP A 431 -24.23 -3.05 12.11
CA ASP A 431 -25.16 -4.12 11.80
C ASP A 431 -24.75 -5.44 12.49
N PRO A 432 -25.67 -6.21 13.09
CA PRO A 432 -25.35 -7.46 13.76
C PRO A 432 -24.64 -8.51 12.89
N LEU A 433 -24.79 -8.45 11.56
CA LEU A 433 -24.05 -9.30 10.61
C LEU A 433 -22.55 -8.96 10.55
N ARG A 434 -22.17 -7.74 10.97
CA ARG A 434 -20.83 -7.14 10.99
C ARG A 434 -20.22 -6.90 9.61
N TRP A 435 -20.29 -7.88 8.73
CA TRP A 435 -19.66 -7.89 7.43
C TRP A 435 -20.72 -8.09 6.34
N CYS A 436 -20.54 -7.42 5.20
CA CYS A 436 -21.39 -7.64 4.03
C CYS A 436 -20.59 -8.29 2.88
N VAL A 437 -21.31 -8.76 1.87
CA VAL A 437 -20.74 -9.45 0.71
C VAL A 437 -20.73 -8.49 -0.48
N MET A 438 -19.60 -8.35 -1.17
CA MET A 438 -19.48 -7.44 -2.32
C MET A 438 -20.03 -8.06 -3.60
N ASN A 439 -19.80 -9.37 -3.83
CA ASN A 439 -20.46 -10.26 -4.79
C ASN A 439 -19.85 -11.68 -4.71
N GLY A 440 -20.68 -12.74 -4.75
CA GLY A 440 -20.24 -14.13 -4.56
C GLY A 440 -19.83 -14.44 -3.10
N SER A 441 -19.85 -15.72 -2.69
CA SER A 441 -19.46 -16.10 -1.33
C SER A 441 -17.94 -16.26 -1.22
N PRO A 442 -17.21 -15.38 -0.52
CA PRO A 442 -15.78 -15.55 -0.34
C PRO A 442 -15.55 -16.65 0.71
N ALA A 443 -14.98 -17.79 0.31
CA ALA A 443 -14.77 -18.92 1.22
C ALA A 443 -13.60 -18.70 2.20
N ASN A 444 -12.66 -17.79 1.88
CA ASN A 444 -11.32 -17.76 2.48
C ASN A 444 -10.91 -16.39 3.06
N VAL A 445 -11.83 -15.66 3.69
CA VAL A 445 -11.52 -14.37 4.32
C VAL A 445 -10.96 -14.53 5.73
N ASP A 446 -10.24 -13.50 6.17
CA ASP A 446 -9.72 -13.36 7.53
C ASP A 446 -10.24 -12.07 8.17
N PHE A 447 -11.52 -12.11 8.53
CA PHE A 447 -12.22 -11.04 9.23
C PHE A 447 -12.30 -11.35 10.71
N GLY A 448 -12.01 -10.37 11.56
CA GLY A 448 -12.11 -10.61 12.99
C GLY A 448 -12.16 -9.38 13.89
N GLU A 449 -12.65 -9.64 15.09
CA GLU A 449 -12.83 -8.67 16.16
C GLU A 449 -12.12 -9.16 17.42
N PHE A 450 -11.44 -8.26 18.14
CA PHE A 450 -10.78 -8.57 19.42
C PHE A 450 -11.03 -7.47 20.46
N HIS A 451 -11.75 -7.82 21.53
CA HIS A 451 -11.93 -6.95 22.71
C HIS A 451 -12.42 -5.52 22.39
N ASN A 452 -13.33 -5.41 21.42
CA ASN A 452 -13.99 -4.16 21.08
C ASN A 452 -15.07 -3.82 22.13
N THR A 453 -15.31 -2.53 22.35
CA THR A 453 -16.26 -2.01 23.36
C THR A 453 -17.26 -1.03 22.74
N GLY A 454 -18.20 -0.52 23.53
CA GLY A 454 -19.20 0.46 23.09
C GLY A 454 -20.49 -0.15 22.54
N LEU A 455 -21.44 0.72 22.17
CA LEU A 455 -22.78 0.37 21.69
C LEU A 455 -22.75 -0.58 20.49
N GLY A 456 -21.86 -0.33 19.52
CA GLY A 456 -21.65 -1.22 18.37
C GLY A 456 -20.67 -2.37 18.65
N GLY A 457 -19.99 -2.39 19.79
CA GLY A 457 -18.97 -3.38 20.13
C GLY A 457 -19.56 -4.69 20.67
N GLY A 458 -20.74 -4.63 21.29
CA GLY A 458 -21.45 -5.79 21.82
C GLY A 458 -22.09 -6.64 20.71
N THR A 459 -21.81 -7.94 20.69
CA THR A 459 -22.37 -8.87 19.71
C THR A 459 -23.56 -9.61 20.32
N MET A 460 -24.75 -9.51 19.73
CA MET A 460 -25.82 -10.47 20.04
C MET A 460 -25.36 -11.85 19.56
N ALA A 461 -25.40 -12.84 20.45
CA ALA A 461 -24.98 -14.20 20.12
C ALA A 461 -25.87 -14.78 19.01
N GLY A 462 -25.27 -15.36 17.97
CA GLY A 462 -25.99 -16.12 16.93
C GLY A 462 -26.33 -15.37 15.63
N THR A 463 -26.04 -14.06 15.50
CA THR A 463 -26.36 -13.27 14.28
C THR A 463 -25.15 -12.93 13.42
N LYS A 464 -23.93 -13.32 13.81
CA LYS A 464 -22.71 -13.08 13.02
C LYS A 464 -22.70 -13.95 11.77
N ARG A 465 -22.17 -13.42 10.66
CA ARG A 465 -21.82 -14.27 9.52
C ARG A 465 -20.72 -15.26 9.94
N THR A 466 -20.74 -16.46 9.36
CA THR A 466 -19.74 -17.51 9.59
C THR A 466 -18.29 -17.08 9.32
N MET A 467 -18.12 -16.07 8.47
CA MET A 467 -16.84 -15.46 8.11
C MET A 467 -16.24 -14.54 9.18
N ASP A 468 -17.01 -14.18 10.21
CA ASP A 468 -16.56 -13.33 11.32
C ASP A 468 -15.89 -14.16 12.43
N LYS A 469 -14.57 -14.06 12.54
CA LYS A 469 -13.81 -14.79 13.55
C LYS A 469 -13.72 -13.96 14.82
N LYS A 470 -14.17 -14.53 15.95
CA LYS A 470 -13.75 -14.04 17.26
C LYS A 470 -12.27 -14.39 17.41
N LEU A 471 -11.41 -13.37 17.37
CA LEU A 471 -9.97 -13.58 17.45
C LEU A 471 -9.59 -13.93 18.90
N ASP A 472 -8.67 -14.88 19.06
CA ASP A 472 -7.94 -15.05 20.30
C ASP A 472 -6.73 -14.08 20.34
N GLN A 473 -6.03 -14.04 21.46
CA GLN A 473 -4.90 -13.13 21.63
C GLN A 473 -3.78 -13.38 20.59
N ASN A 474 -3.51 -14.65 20.25
CA ASN A 474 -2.47 -15.01 19.29
C ASN A 474 -2.80 -14.56 17.86
N SER A 475 -4.05 -14.75 17.44
CA SER A 475 -4.55 -14.33 16.14
C SER A 475 -4.63 -12.81 16.06
N ALA A 476 -5.13 -12.15 17.11
CA ALA A 476 -5.16 -10.69 17.21
C ALA A 476 -3.75 -10.09 17.15
N PHE A 477 -2.74 -10.73 17.74
CA PHE A 477 -1.35 -10.27 17.70
C PHE A 477 -0.81 -10.16 16.26
N GLN A 478 -1.31 -10.96 15.31
CA GLN A 478 -0.92 -10.91 13.90
C GLN A 478 -1.35 -9.62 13.17
N PHE A 479 -2.21 -8.82 13.78
CA PHE A 479 -2.73 -7.55 13.26
C PHE A 479 -2.12 -6.32 13.98
N THR A 480 -1.12 -6.53 14.83
CA THR A 480 -0.43 -5.45 15.56
C THR A 480 0.67 -4.80 14.73
N VAL A 481 1.15 -3.63 15.15
CA VAL A 481 2.22 -2.89 14.45
C VAL A 481 3.49 -3.72 14.33
N ASP A 482 3.87 -4.45 15.38
CA ASP A 482 5.09 -5.27 15.39
C ASP A 482 5.03 -6.43 14.40
N ARG A 483 3.88 -7.12 14.29
CA ARG A 483 3.73 -8.28 13.41
C ARG A 483 3.36 -7.94 11.99
N MET A 484 2.37 -7.06 11.82
CA MET A 484 1.78 -6.78 10.53
C MET A 484 2.64 -5.81 9.70
N LEU A 485 3.31 -4.87 10.38
CA LEU A 485 4.12 -3.83 9.73
C LEU A 485 5.61 -3.98 9.94
N MET A 486 6.07 -4.87 10.84
CA MET A 486 7.44 -4.84 11.37
C MET A 486 7.83 -3.45 11.86
N GLY A 487 6.90 -2.75 12.54
CA GLY A 487 7.03 -1.32 12.80
C GLY A 487 8.28 -0.91 13.57
N GLY A 488 8.87 -1.83 14.35
CA GLY A 488 10.15 -1.63 15.03
C GLY A 488 11.31 -1.26 14.10
N ASN A 489 11.24 -1.63 12.81
CA ASN A 489 12.33 -1.45 11.86
C ASN A 489 12.31 -0.07 11.19
N TRP A 490 11.13 0.54 11.04
CA TRP A 490 10.98 1.75 10.22
C TRP A 490 10.18 2.86 10.90
N ILE A 491 9.16 2.55 11.71
CA ILE A 491 8.36 3.57 12.41
C ILE A 491 9.18 4.23 13.52
N ASN A 492 10.06 3.48 14.20
CA ASN A 492 10.98 4.03 15.21
C ASN A 492 11.80 5.22 14.70
N ASN A 493 12.13 5.23 13.41
CA ASN A 493 12.92 6.30 12.80
C ASN A 493 12.09 7.57 12.60
N THR A 494 10.77 7.49 12.59
CA THR A 494 9.86 8.63 12.32
C THR A 494 9.50 9.43 13.57
N THR A 495 9.78 8.90 14.76
CA THR A 495 9.47 9.52 16.07
C THR A 495 7.98 9.68 16.39
N VAL A 496 7.12 9.26 15.46
CA VAL A 496 5.67 9.13 15.68
C VAL A 496 5.42 8.07 16.75
N PRO A 497 4.60 8.37 17.78
CA PRO A 497 4.33 7.43 18.86
C PRO A 497 3.47 6.27 18.37
N TYR A 498 3.82 5.05 18.77
CA TYR A 498 3.02 3.87 18.45
C TYR A 498 3.10 2.79 19.54
N THR A 499 2.05 2.00 19.65
CA THR A 499 2.02 0.78 20.46
C THR A 499 2.35 -0.41 19.56
N LYS A 500 3.40 -1.16 19.93
CA LYS A 500 3.95 -2.29 19.15
C LYS A 500 2.98 -3.47 19.08
N GLY A 501 2.52 -3.95 20.23
CA GLY A 501 1.67 -5.14 20.38
C GLY A 501 0.21 -4.81 20.65
N LEU A 502 -0.52 -5.75 21.26
CA LEU A 502 -1.93 -5.56 21.67
C LEU A 502 -2.07 -4.66 22.90
N PHE A 503 -1.14 -4.76 23.83
CA PHE A 503 -1.13 -3.97 25.05
C PHE A 503 0.16 -3.11 25.08
N GLN A 504 0.15 -2.07 25.91
CA GLN A 504 1.33 -1.21 26.09
C GLN A 504 2.48 -1.94 26.77
#